data_AF-A0A4V2B0H5-F1
#
_entry.id   AF-A0A4V2B0H5-F1
#
_cell.length_a   1.000
_cell.length_b   1.000
_cell.length_c   1.000
_cell.angle_alpha   90.00
_cell.angle_beta   90.00
_cell.angle_gamma   90.00
#
_symmetry.space_group_name_H-M   'P 1'
#
loop_
_entity.id
_entity.type
_entity.pdbx_description
1 polymer ?
#
loop_
_entity_poly.entity_id
_entity_poly.type
_entity_poly.pdbx_seq_one_letter_code
_entity_poly.pdbx_strand_id
1 'polypeptide(L)'
;MKLDAKIPQGPLAEKWTKHCFESKLVNPANRRKFSVLVVGSGLAGASAAATLGEQGYKVSCFCFQDSPRRAHSIAAQGGINAAKNYKNDGDSVHRLFYDTIKGGDFRAREANVHRLAEVSRQIIDQCVAQGVPFAREYG
;
A
#
# COMPACT_ATOMS: atom_id res chain seq x y z
N MET A 1 -22.81 -17.18 7.43
CA MET A 1 -22.07 -15.91 7.65
C MET A 1 -21.92 -15.19 6.32
N LYS A 2 -22.45 -13.97 6.16
CA LYS A 2 -22.30 -13.20 4.91
C LYS A 2 -20.96 -12.47 4.95
N LEU A 3 -20.04 -12.80 4.04
CA LEU A 3 -18.76 -12.12 3.93
C LEU A 3 -18.95 -10.81 3.17
N ASP A 4 -18.89 -9.68 3.88
CA ASP A 4 -18.88 -8.34 3.27
C ASP A 4 -17.45 -7.87 3.05
N ALA A 5 -17.11 -7.65 1.78
CA ALA A 5 -15.78 -7.23 1.34
C ALA A 5 -15.51 -5.74 1.56
N LYS A 6 -16.55 -4.92 1.77
CA LYS A 6 -16.48 -3.45 1.82
C LYS A 6 -15.72 -2.82 0.64
N ILE A 7 -15.86 -3.43 -0.54
CA ILE A 7 -15.26 -2.93 -1.78
C ILE A 7 -16.09 -1.72 -2.27
N PRO A 8 -15.46 -0.60 -2.68
CA PRO A 8 -16.19 0.55 -3.20
C PRO A 8 -17.03 0.21 -4.44
N GLN A 9 -18.12 0.93 -4.66
CA GLN A 9 -18.99 0.74 -5.83
C GLN A 9 -18.36 1.34 -7.11
N GLY A 10 -18.96 1.05 -8.27
CA GLY A 10 -18.54 1.60 -9.56
C GLY A 10 -17.61 0.71 -10.40
N PRO A 11 -17.23 1.17 -11.61
CA PRO A 11 -16.37 0.45 -12.55
C PRO A 11 -15.00 0.12 -11.97
N LEU A 12 -14.42 -1.02 -12.31
CA LEU A 12 -13.15 -1.51 -11.73
C LEU A 12 -12.01 -0.48 -11.85
N ALA A 13 -11.83 0.08 -13.05
CA ALA A 13 -10.74 1.01 -13.37
C ALA A 13 -10.77 2.30 -12.53
N GLU A 14 -11.98 2.79 -12.20
CA GLU A 14 -12.18 4.05 -11.49
C GLU A 14 -12.49 3.86 -10.01
N LYS A 15 -12.77 2.62 -9.59
CA LYS A 15 -13.35 2.26 -8.29
C LYS A 15 -12.66 2.92 -7.11
N TRP A 16 -11.34 2.83 -7.06
CA TRP A 16 -10.55 3.34 -5.94
C TRP A 16 -10.18 4.80 -6.07
N THR A 17 -9.93 5.27 -7.29
CA THR A 17 -9.74 6.70 -7.54
C THR A 17 -10.98 7.51 -7.15
N LYS A 18 -12.18 7.04 -7.54
CA LYS A 18 -13.46 7.62 -7.13
C LYS A 18 -13.67 7.54 -5.62
N HIS A 19 -13.40 6.38 -5.02
CA HIS A 19 -13.51 6.21 -3.57
C HIS A 19 -12.62 7.19 -2.79
N CYS A 20 -11.38 7.39 -3.22
CA CYS A 20 -10.47 8.37 -2.61
C CYS A 20 -11.01 9.79 -2.74
N PHE A 21 -11.53 10.17 -3.91
CA PHE A 21 -12.09 11.50 -4.16
C PHE A 21 -13.34 11.80 -3.31
N GLU A 22 -14.22 10.81 -3.16
CA GLU A 22 -15.48 10.95 -2.41
C GLU A 22 -15.33 10.76 -0.89
N SER A 23 -14.16 10.31 -0.43
CA SER A 23 -13.90 10.06 0.97
C SER A 23 -13.91 11.35 1.79
N LYS A 24 -14.58 11.32 2.94
CA LYS A 24 -14.61 12.45 3.88
C LYS A 24 -13.21 12.70 4.45
N LEU A 25 -12.73 13.93 4.31
CA LEU A 25 -11.42 14.33 4.81
C LEU A 25 -11.49 14.73 6.29
N VAL A 26 -10.45 14.40 7.04
CA VAL A 26 -10.24 14.89 8.40
C VAL A 26 -9.45 16.18 8.35
N ASN A 27 -10.03 17.27 8.87
CA ASN A 27 -9.36 18.55 9.00
C ASN A 27 -8.04 18.39 9.78
N PRO A 28 -6.90 18.92 9.29
CA PRO A 28 -5.60 18.85 9.96
C PRO A 28 -5.62 19.21 11.46
N ALA A 29 -6.37 20.26 11.85
CA ALA A 29 -6.49 20.68 13.25
C ALA A 29 -7.17 19.63 14.15
N ASN A 30 -7.99 18.76 13.56
CA ASN A 30 -8.71 17.71 14.29
C ASN A 30 -7.94 16.38 14.34
N ARG A 31 -6.88 16.16 13.55
CA ARG A 31 -6.18 14.87 13.48
C ARG A 31 -5.63 14.40 14.83
N ARG A 32 -5.12 15.33 15.65
CA ARG A 32 -4.61 15.06 17.00
C ARG A 32 -5.68 14.59 17.99
N LYS A 33 -6.97 14.80 17.70
CA LYS A 33 -8.09 14.33 18.53
C LYS A 33 -8.34 12.83 18.36
N PHE A 34 -7.81 12.22 17.30
CA PHE A 34 -7.97 10.80 17.02
C PHE A 34 -6.73 10.04 17.47
N SER A 35 -6.97 8.91 18.13
CA SER A 35 -5.93 7.94 18.48
C SER A 35 -6.03 6.72 17.57
N VAL A 36 -4.92 6.32 16.96
CA VAL A 36 -4.83 5.16 16.07
C VAL A 36 -3.96 4.10 16.73
N LEU A 37 -4.52 2.91 16.89
CA LEU A 37 -3.78 1.75 17.36
C LEU A 37 -3.39 0.90 16.15
N VAL A 38 -2.09 0.69 15.97
CA VAL A 38 -1.54 -0.19 14.93
C VAL A 38 -1.05 -1.47 15.58
N VAL A 39 -1.58 -2.61 15.14
CA VAL A 39 -1.19 -3.93 15.64
C VAL A 39 -0.33 -4.63 14.58
N GLY A 40 0.93 -4.85 14.92
CA GLY A 40 1.97 -5.38 14.05
C GLY A 40 2.96 -4.29 13.60
N SER A 41 4.25 -4.57 13.73
CA SER A 41 5.35 -3.67 13.33
C SER A 41 6.10 -4.12 12.07
N GLY A 42 5.51 -5.02 11.28
CA GLY A 42 6.02 -5.35 9.94
C GLY A 42 5.84 -4.19 8.96
N LEU A 43 6.23 -4.38 7.69
CA LEU A 43 6.21 -3.28 6.69
C LEU A 43 4.84 -2.58 6.64
N ALA A 44 3.74 -3.33 6.55
CA ALA A 44 2.40 -2.73 6.51
C ALA A 44 2.07 -1.86 7.74
N GLY A 45 2.36 -2.35 8.94
CA GLY A 45 2.06 -1.64 10.19
C GLY A 45 3.01 -0.48 10.44
N ALA A 46 4.31 -0.66 10.21
CA ALA A 46 5.30 0.41 10.31
C ALA A 46 5.01 1.54 9.29
N SER A 47 4.71 1.21 8.03
CA SER A 47 4.35 2.20 7.01
C SER A 47 3.05 2.94 7.36
N ALA A 48 2.03 2.24 7.87
CA ALA A 48 0.80 2.87 8.33
C ALA A 48 1.06 3.81 9.52
N ALA A 49 1.83 3.35 10.50
CA ALA A 49 2.14 4.13 11.69
C ALA A 49 2.95 5.39 11.37
N ALA A 50 3.97 5.27 10.51
CA ALA A 50 4.78 6.39 10.05
C ALA A 50 3.94 7.41 9.26
N THR A 51 3.18 6.95 8.25
CA THR A 51 2.35 7.83 7.41
C THR A 51 1.29 8.58 8.21
N LEU A 52 0.61 7.90 9.15
CA LEU A 52 -0.39 8.54 10.00
C LEU A 52 0.24 9.47 11.05
N GLY A 53 1.42 9.09 11.57
CA GLY A 53 2.21 9.96 12.44
C GLY A 53 2.62 11.27 11.76
N GLU A 54 3.14 11.19 10.53
CA GLU A 54 3.49 12.35 9.69
C GLU A 54 2.27 13.24 9.40
N GLN A 55 1.09 12.65 9.24
CA GLN A 55 -0.15 13.40 9.07
C GLN A 55 -0.64 14.09 10.36
N GLY A 56 -0.05 13.81 11.52
CA GLY A 56 -0.37 14.47 12.80
C GLY A 56 -1.40 13.73 13.66
N TYR A 57 -1.64 12.44 13.40
CA TYR A 57 -2.45 11.59 14.28
C TYR A 57 -1.67 11.12 15.51
N LYS A 58 -2.37 10.83 16.61
CA LYS A 58 -1.75 10.17 17.77
C LYS A 58 -1.71 8.66 17.51
N VAL A 59 -0.54 8.13 17.15
CA VAL A 59 -0.39 6.72 16.79
C VAL A 59 0.31 5.94 17.92
N SER A 60 -0.21 4.77 18.26
CA SER A 60 0.46 3.78 19.11
C SER A 60 0.61 2.48 18.33
N CYS A 61 1.85 2.02 18.17
CA CYS A 61 2.17 0.82 17.41
C CYS A 61 2.63 -0.29 18.37
N PHE A 62 2.01 -1.46 18.27
CA PHE A 62 2.25 -2.61 19.14
C PHE A 62 2.74 -3.78 18.31
N CYS A 63 3.73 -4.50 18.82
CA CYS A 63 4.17 -5.77 18.26
C CYS A 63 4.22 -6.82 19.35
N PHE A 64 3.91 -8.07 19.00
CA PHE A 64 4.02 -9.20 19.92
C PHE A 64 5.49 -9.62 20.11
N GLN A 65 6.32 -9.38 19.10
CA GLN A 65 7.73 -9.73 19.10
C GLN A 65 8.52 -8.87 20.10
N ASP A 66 9.59 -9.44 20.67
CA ASP A 66 10.53 -8.74 21.59
C ASP A 66 11.16 -7.48 20.99
N SER A 67 11.19 -7.39 19.65
CA SER A 67 11.67 -6.20 18.95
C SER A 67 10.83 -5.95 17.70
N PRO A 68 10.51 -4.68 17.40
CA PRO A 68 9.82 -4.30 16.17
C PRO A 68 10.51 -4.79 14.90
N ARG A 69 11.83 -5.05 14.96
CA ARG A 69 12.66 -5.52 13.84
C ARG A 69 12.55 -7.02 13.54
N ARG A 70 11.81 -7.79 14.35
CA ARG A 70 11.65 -9.25 14.13
C ARG A 70 10.39 -9.64 13.34
N ALA A 71 9.73 -8.69 12.69
CA ALA A 71 8.64 -9.01 11.76
C ALA A 71 9.20 -9.70 10.51
N HIS A 72 8.46 -10.66 9.93
CA HIS A 72 8.91 -11.46 8.78
C HIS A 72 9.29 -10.63 7.56
N SER A 73 8.75 -9.41 7.44
CA SER A 73 9.11 -8.48 6.37
C SER A 73 10.61 -8.15 6.29
N ILE A 74 11.38 -8.31 7.38
CA ILE A 74 12.83 -8.11 7.36
C ILE A 74 13.58 -9.18 6.55
N ALA A 75 12.97 -10.36 6.36
CA ALA A 75 13.55 -11.47 5.61
C ALA A 75 13.27 -11.39 4.11
N ALA A 76 12.59 -10.34 3.61
CA ALA A 76 12.34 -10.17 2.19
C ALA A 76 13.66 -9.90 1.44
N GLN A 77 13.88 -10.62 0.33
CA GLN A 77 15.14 -10.54 -0.44
C GLN A 77 14.93 -10.14 -1.91
N GLY A 78 13.93 -10.71 -2.58
CA GLY A 78 13.80 -10.59 -4.04
C GLY A 78 13.52 -9.17 -4.53
N GLY A 79 12.59 -8.46 -3.90
CA GLY A 79 12.23 -7.09 -4.28
C GLY A 79 10.77 -6.76 -4.00
N ILE A 80 10.31 -5.67 -4.62
CA ILE A 80 8.93 -5.18 -4.57
C ILE A 80 8.45 -4.94 -6.01
N ASN A 81 7.29 -5.51 -6.37
CA ASN A 81 6.72 -5.34 -7.70
C ASN A 81 6.05 -3.98 -7.82
N ALA A 82 6.26 -3.29 -8.94
CA ALA A 82 5.56 -2.05 -9.24
C ALA A 82 5.45 -1.75 -10.73
N ALA A 83 4.31 -1.17 -11.12
CA ALA A 83 4.06 -0.67 -12.47
C ALA A 83 4.79 0.66 -12.73
N LYS A 84 6.13 0.64 -12.65
CA LYS A 84 6.98 1.85 -12.72
C LYS A 84 7.24 2.31 -14.15
N ASN A 85 7.21 1.38 -15.11
CA ASN A 85 7.46 1.60 -16.54
C ASN A 85 8.79 2.34 -16.78
N TYR A 86 9.91 1.66 -16.48
CA TYR A 86 11.23 2.16 -16.86
C TYR A 86 11.36 2.23 -18.40
N LYS A 87 12.40 2.92 -18.87
CA LYS A 87 12.58 3.16 -20.31
C LYS A 87 12.59 1.82 -21.06
N ASN A 88 11.68 1.69 -22.02
CA ASN A 88 11.47 0.50 -22.86
C ASN A 88 10.92 -0.76 -22.15
N ASP A 89 10.42 -0.65 -20.92
CA ASP A 89 9.82 -1.79 -20.20
C ASP A 89 8.39 -2.10 -20.70
N GLY A 90 7.67 -1.05 -21.16
CA GLY A 90 6.30 -1.19 -21.65
C GLY A 90 5.31 -1.65 -20.57
N ASP A 91 5.66 -1.39 -19.31
CA ASP A 91 4.89 -1.82 -18.15
C ASP A 91 3.71 -0.87 -17.90
N SER A 92 2.64 -1.39 -17.30
CA SER A 92 1.44 -0.63 -17.01
C SER A 92 0.65 -1.22 -15.86
N VAL A 93 -0.23 -0.42 -15.26
CA VAL A 93 -1.20 -0.87 -14.25
C VAL A 93 -1.97 -2.11 -14.73
N HIS A 94 -2.36 -2.13 -16.01
CA HIS A 94 -3.10 -3.24 -16.58
C HIS A 94 -2.29 -4.55 -16.61
N ARG A 95 -1.00 -4.48 -16.98
CA ARG A 95 -0.13 -5.67 -17.02
C ARG A 95 0.08 -6.26 -15.63
N LEU A 96 0.49 -5.44 -14.67
CA LEU A 96 0.65 -5.88 -13.28
C LEU A 96 -0.67 -6.43 -12.69
N PHE A 97 -1.81 -5.80 -13.00
CA PHE A 97 -3.13 -6.31 -12.62
C PHE A 97 -3.40 -7.69 -13.22
N TYR A 98 -3.25 -7.83 -14.54
CA TYR A 98 -3.54 -9.08 -15.26
C TYR A 98 -2.64 -10.22 -14.77
N ASP A 99 -1.33 -9.98 -14.65
CA ASP A 99 -0.37 -10.98 -14.18
C ASP A 99 -0.66 -11.42 -12.74
N THR A 100 -1.10 -10.49 -11.89
CA THR A 100 -1.49 -10.81 -10.50
C THR A 100 -2.77 -11.65 -10.45
N ILE A 101 -3.76 -11.35 -11.29
CA ILE A 101 -4.99 -12.14 -11.38
C ILE A 101 -4.70 -13.55 -11.90
N LYS A 102 -3.94 -13.65 -12.99
CA LYS A 102 -3.55 -14.93 -13.59
C LYS A 102 -2.69 -15.75 -12.64
N GLY A 103 -1.69 -15.14 -12.00
CA GLY A 103 -0.82 -15.80 -11.02
C GLY A 103 -1.55 -16.24 -9.76
N GLY A 104 -2.65 -15.54 -9.40
CA GLY A 104 -3.55 -15.92 -8.32
C GLY A 104 -4.62 -16.94 -8.70
N ASP A 105 -4.48 -17.61 -9.86
CA ASP A 105 -5.45 -18.57 -10.40
C ASP A 105 -6.88 -18.00 -10.52
N PHE A 106 -6.98 -16.68 -10.81
CA PHE A 106 -8.24 -15.94 -10.89
C PHE A 106 -9.07 -15.95 -9.59
N ARG A 107 -8.48 -16.33 -8.45
CA ARG A 107 -9.15 -16.39 -7.14
C ARG A 107 -9.01 -15.08 -6.35
N ALA A 108 -8.12 -14.20 -6.78
CA ALA A 108 -7.90 -12.92 -6.14
C ALA A 108 -9.06 -11.95 -6.39
N ARG A 109 -9.31 -11.05 -5.44
CA ARG A 109 -10.37 -10.04 -5.56
C ARG A 109 -9.92 -8.94 -6.51
N GLU A 110 -10.49 -8.90 -7.71
CA GLU A 110 -10.10 -7.98 -8.79
C GLU A 110 -10.00 -6.53 -8.36
N ALA A 111 -10.99 -6.03 -7.59
CA ALA A 111 -10.96 -4.67 -7.07
C ALA A 111 -9.68 -4.38 -6.27
N ASN A 112 -9.27 -5.28 -5.39
CA ASN A 112 -8.10 -5.06 -4.54
C ASN A 112 -6.80 -5.21 -5.33
N VAL A 113 -6.76 -6.13 -6.29
CA VAL A 113 -5.61 -6.32 -7.17
C VAL A 113 -5.42 -5.10 -8.08
N HIS A 114 -6.51 -4.53 -8.61
CA HIS A 114 -6.45 -3.30 -9.39
C HIS A 114 -5.89 -2.15 -8.55
N ARG A 115 -6.32 -2.00 -7.29
CA ARG A 115 -5.75 -1.00 -6.38
C ARG A 115 -4.26 -1.21 -6.17
N LEU A 116 -3.84 -2.45 -5.91
CA LEU A 116 -2.43 -2.80 -5.72
C LEU A 116 -1.60 -2.33 -6.92
N ALA A 117 -2.05 -2.64 -8.14
CA ALA A 117 -1.36 -2.22 -9.35
C ALA A 117 -1.34 -0.69 -9.50
N GLU A 118 -2.48 -0.03 -9.29
CA GLU A 118 -2.65 1.44 -9.40
C GLU A 118 -1.71 2.22 -8.46
N VAL A 119 -1.57 1.79 -7.19
CA VAL A 119 -0.73 2.51 -6.22
C VAL A 119 0.74 2.07 -6.21
N SER A 120 1.07 0.93 -6.82
CA SER A 120 2.40 0.33 -6.72
C SER A 120 3.53 1.30 -7.08
N ARG A 121 3.36 2.11 -8.13
CA ARG A 121 4.32 3.15 -8.53
C ARG A 121 4.53 4.20 -7.44
N GLN A 122 3.46 4.65 -6.81
CA GLN A 122 3.50 5.67 -5.75
C GLN A 122 4.20 5.13 -4.50
N ILE A 123 4.06 3.84 -4.21
CA ILE A 123 4.77 3.18 -3.10
C ILE A 123 6.28 3.20 -3.32
N ILE A 124 6.75 2.93 -4.54
CA ILE A 124 8.19 3.05 -4.86
C ILE A 124 8.67 4.49 -4.65
N ASP A 125 7.92 5.48 -5.13
CA ASP A 125 8.25 6.89 -4.94
C ASP A 125 8.32 7.28 -3.46
N GLN A 126 7.36 6.81 -2.65
CA GLN A 126 7.34 7.03 -1.21
C GLN A 126 8.57 6.40 -0.54
N CYS A 127 8.90 5.15 -0.87
CA CYS A 127 10.07 4.47 -0.32
C CYS A 127 11.37 5.21 -0.68
N VAL A 128 11.54 5.68 -1.92
CA VAL A 128 12.68 6.51 -2.32
C VAL A 128 12.73 7.81 -1.50
N ALA A 129 11.61 8.49 -1.32
CA ALA A 129 11.54 9.71 -0.52
C ALA A 129 11.88 9.49 0.96
N GLN A 130 11.61 8.30 1.49
CA GLN A 130 11.99 7.87 2.84
C GLN A 130 13.44 7.39 2.94
N GLY A 131 14.21 7.43 1.85
CA GLY A 131 15.61 7.04 1.82
C GLY A 131 15.86 5.55 1.63
N VAL A 132 14.86 4.77 1.20
CA VAL A 132 15.08 3.37 0.84
C VAL A 132 16.06 3.30 -0.34
N PRO A 133 17.20 2.61 -0.19
CA PRO A 133 18.26 2.61 -1.20
C PRO A 133 17.95 1.58 -2.29
N PHE A 134 16.96 1.84 -3.15
CA PHE A 134 16.76 1.04 -4.35
C PHE A 134 17.96 1.18 -5.28
N ALA A 135 18.36 0.06 -5.90
CA ALA A 135 19.36 0.06 -6.95
C ALA A 135 18.92 0.99 -8.08
N ARG A 136 19.88 1.73 -8.64
CA ARG A 136 19.65 2.66 -9.75
C ARG A 136 20.29 2.09 -11.01
N GLU A 137 19.55 2.13 -12.10
CA GLU A 137 20.12 1.91 -13.42
C GLU A 137 20.68 3.25 -13.91
N TYR A 138 22.01 3.31 -14.05
CA TYR A 138 22.67 4.37 -14.78
C TYR A 138 22.74 3.91 -16.24
N GLY A 139 21.70 4.25 -17.01
CA GLY A 139 21.70 4.09 -18.46
C GLY A 139 22.52 5.17 -19.14
#